data_AF-A0A5N1L0K9-F1
#
_entry.id   AF-A0A5N1L0K9-F1
#
_cell.length_a   1.000
_cell.length_b   1.000
_cell.length_c   1.000
_cell.angle_alpha   90.00
_cell.angle_beta   90.00
_cell.angle_gamma   90.00
#
_symmetry.space_group_name_H-M   'P 1'
#
loop_
_entity.id
_entity.type
_entity.pdbx_description
1 polymer ?
#
loop_
_entity_poly.entity_id
_entity_poly.type
_entity_poly.pdbx_seq_one_letter_code
_entity_poly.pdbx_strand_id
1 'polypeptide(L)'
;MPRVELEIPEDVDAEQDHLDITVEGDNGSVTRRLWYPDIDVSVDGDTVVIESNEDNAKTMSTIGTFQSHIENMFHGVTEGWEYGMEVFYSHFPMQVDVEGDEVVIENFLGEKAPRRTTIHGDTDVEIDGEELTISGPDIEAVGQTAADIEQLTRINDKDVRVFQDGVYITRKPNRGDA
;
A
#
# COMPACT_ATOMS: atom_id res chain seq x y z
N MET A 1 17.07 -25.64 9.10
CA MET A 1 16.84 -24.99 7.81
C MET A 1 15.36 -24.69 7.72
N PRO A 2 14.91 -23.55 8.29
CA PRO A 2 13.57 -23.06 8.01
C PRO A 2 13.40 -22.86 6.51
N ARG A 3 12.29 -23.36 5.99
CA ARG A 3 11.89 -23.29 4.58
C ARG A 3 10.39 -23.10 4.53
N VAL A 4 9.95 -22.14 3.75
CA VAL A 4 8.54 -21.83 3.50
C VAL A 4 8.33 -21.85 1.99
N GLU A 5 7.24 -22.49 1.57
CA GLU A 5 6.85 -22.61 0.17
C GLU A 5 5.49 -21.93 0.02
N LEU A 6 5.38 -21.04 -0.95
CA LEU A 6 4.18 -20.31 -1.30
C LEU A 6 3.72 -20.78 -2.68
N GLU A 7 2.55 -21.38 -2.76
CA GLU A 7 1.94 -21.76 -4.03
C GLU A 7 1.53 -20.49 -4.79
N ILE A 8 1.96 -20.38 -6.05
CA ILE A 8 1.61 -19.25 -6.92
C ILE A 8 0.17 -19.47 -7.41
N PRO A 9 -0.74 -18.47 -7.30
CA PRO A 9 -2.09 -18.58 -7.82
C PRO A 9 -2.12 -18.81 -9.34
N GLU A 10 -3.21 -19.41 -9.84
CA GLU A 10 -3.34 -19.86 -11.24
C GLU A 10 -3.14 -18.74 -12.28
N ASP A 11 -3.53 -17.52 -11.93
CA ASP A 11 -3.54 -16.34 -12.81
C ASP A 11 -2.36 -15.39 -12.53
N VAL A 12 -1.30 -15.89 -11.88
CA VAL A 12 -0.13 -15.11 -11.47
C VAL A 12 1.15 -15.74 -11.98
N ASP A 13 2.02 -14.91 -12.54
CA ASP A 13 3.39 -15.27 -12.90
C ASP A 13 4.38 -14.62 -11.92
N ALA A 14 5.41 -15.36 -11.50
CA ALA A 14 6.47 -14.82 -10.65
C ALA A 14 7.85 -15.09 -11.27
N GLU A 15 8.66 -14.04 -11.38
CA GLU A 15 10.05 -14.11 -11.85
C GLU A 15 10.98 -13.56 -10.77
N GLN A 16 12.17 -14.16 -10.63
CA GLN A 16 13.19 -13.69 -9.71
C GLN A 16 14.48 -13.38 -10.48
N ASP A 17 14.99 -12.16 -10.30
CA ASP A 17 16.30 -11.72 -10.77
C ASP A 17 17.14 -11.23 -9.59
N HIS A 18 18.19 -11.96 -9.25
CA HIS A 18 19.10 -11.66 -8.15
C HIS A 18 18.46 -11.52 -6.76
N LEU A 19 18.05 -10.32 -6.36
CA LEU A 19 17.40 -10.04 -5.07
C LEU A 19 16.01 -9.43 -5.26
N ASP A 20 15.61 -9.23 -6.51
CA ASP A 20 14.37 -8.62 -6.91
C ASP A 20 13.44 -9.73 -7.39
N ILE A 21 12.21 -9.72 -6.87
CA ILE A 21 11.13 -10.60 -7.31
C ILE A 21 10.07 -9.73 -7.98
N THR A 22 9.65 -10.13 -9.17
CA THR A 22 8.56 -9.51 -9.91
C THR A 22 7.40 -10.48 -9.94
N VAL A 23 6.23 -9.98 -9.61
CA VAL A 23 4.96 -10.72 -9.66
C VAL A 23 4.05 -9.99 -10.64
N GLU A 24 3.45 -10.73 -11.57
CA GLU A 24 2.59 -10.21 -12.62
C GLU A 24 1.23 -10.93 -12.60
N GLY A 25 0.17 -10.19 -12.91
CA GLY A 25 -1.19 -10.70 -13.01
C GLY A 25 -2.08 -9.71 -13.75
N ASP A 26 -3.39 -9.99 -13.82
CA ASP A 26 -4.35 -9.17 -14.57
C ASP A 26 -4.44 -7.72 -14.07
N ASN A 27 -4.20 -7.48 -12.77
CA ASN A 27 -4.27 -6.16 -12.16
C ASN A 27 -2.92 -5.40 -12.17
N GLY A 28 -1.92 -5.90 -12.90
CA GLY A 28 -0.63 -5.24 -13.10
C GLY A 28 0.56 -6.07 -12.62
N SER A 29 1.68 -5.38 -12.35
CA SER A 29 2.93 -6.01 -11.93
C SER A 29 3.54 -5.30 -10.73
N VAL A 30 4.12 -6.04 -9.79
CA VAL A 30 4.83 -5.49 -8.63
C VAL A 30 6.22 -6.10 -8.55
N THR A 31 7.25 -5.25 -8.47
CA THR A 31 8.63 -5.67 -8.25
C THR A 31 9.08 -5.25 -6.86
N ARG A 32 9.63 -6.18 -6.08
CA ARG A 32 10.22 -5.87 -4.77
C ARG A 32 11.59 -6.49 -4.58
N ARG A 33 12.44 -5.74 -3.89
CA ARG A 33 13.73 -6.23 -3.41
C ARG A 33 13.61 -6.92 -2.06
N LEU A 34 13.89 -8.22 -2.01
CA LEU A 34 13.91 -9.03 -0.80
C LEU A 34 15.35 -9.34 -0.41
N TRP A 35 15.96 -8.45 0.38
CA TRP A 35 17.37 -8.56 0.75
C TRP A 35 17.57 -8.66 2.27
N TYR A 36 18.08 -9.80 2.73
CA TYR A 36 18.50 -10.02 4.10
C TYR A 36 19.64 -11.04 4.16
N PRO A 37 20.58 -10.95 5.12
CA PRO A 37 21.68 -11.91 5.23
C PRO A 37 21.19 -13.36 5.37
N ASP A 38 21.78 -14.25 4.58
CA ASP A 38 21.58 -15.70 4.63
C ASP A 38 20.13 -16.17 4.40
N ILE A 39 19.28 -15.35 3.76
CA ILE A 39 17.95 -15.74 3.29
C ILE A 39 17.97 -15.76 1.76
N ASP A 40 17.59 -16.91 1.20
CA ASP A 40 17.45 -17.11 -0.23
C ASP A 40 15.96 -17.09 -0.59
N VAL A 41 15.61 -16.33 -1.64
CA VAL A 41 14.26 -16.30 -2.24
C VAL A 41 14.39 -16.74 -3.69
N SER A 42 13.63 -17.74 -4.10
CA SER A 42 13.69 -18.31 -5.44
C SER A 42 12.32 -18.78 -5.92
N VAL A 43 12.14 -18.88 -7.24
CA VAL A 43 10.96 -19.46 -7.88
C VAL A 43 11.31 -20.87 -8.35
N ASP A 44 10.62 -21.89 -7.83
CA ASP A 44 10.80 -23.30 -8.17
C ASP A 44 9.48 -23.86 -8.74
N GLY A 45 9.37 -23.87 -10.08
CA GLY A 45 8.15 -24.24 -10.78
C GLY A 45 7.01 -23.27 -10.43
N ASP A 46 5.93 -23.81 -9.86
CA ASP A 46 4.72 -23.08 -9.50
C ASP A 46 4.74 -22.60 -8.03
N THR A 47 5.92 -22.55 -7.40
CA THR A 47 6.06 -22.15 -5.99
C THR A 47 7.18 -21.13 -5.78
N VAL A 48 6.96 -20.16 -4.90
CA VAL A 48 8.00 -19.28 -4.38
C VAL A 48 8.54 -19.85 -3.08
N VAL A 49 9.85 -20.02 -3.01
CA VAL A 49 10.56 -20.62 -1.88
C VAL A 49 11.34 -19.55 -1.14
N ILE A 50 11.14 -19.49 0.17
CA ILE A 50 11.94 -18.67 1.09
C ILE A 50 12.64 -19.61 2.06
N GLU A 51 13.98 -19.64 2.03
CA GLU A 51 14.75 -20.54 2.90
C GLU A 51 16.00 -19.89 3.49
N SER A 52 16.45 -20.46 4.61
CA SER A 52 17.70 -20.06 5.27
C SER A 52 18.35 -21.22 6.00
N ASN A 53 19.67 -21.16 6.13
CA ASN A 53 20.43 -22.05 7.00
C ASN A 53 20.34 -21.63 8.47
N GLU A 54 20.01 -20.37 8.73
CA GLU A 54 19.91 -19.77 10.06
C GLU A 54 18.49 -19.92 10.63
N ASP A 55 18.39 -20.19 11.93
CA ASP A 55 17.12 -20.32 12.66
C ASP A 55 16.99 -19.30 13.82
N ASN A 56 17.88 -18.32 13.85
CA ASN A 56 17.84 -17.27 14.86
C ASN A 56 16.58 -16.41 14.73
N ALA A 57 16.16 -15.78 15.84
CA ALA A 57 14.90 -15.03 15.89
C ALA A 57 14.79 -13.91 14.84
N LYS A 58 15.91 -13.30 14.44
CA LYS A 58 15.90 -12.23 13.43
C LYS A 58 15.64 -12.79 12.05
N THR A 59 16.32 -13.89 11.68
CA THR A 59 16.08 -14.59 10.42
C THR A 59 14.63 -15.06 10.33
N MET A 60 14.10 -15.71 11.37
CA MET A 60 12.70 -16.15 11.38
C MET A 60 11.69 -15.00 11.23
N SER A 61 11.99 -13.83 11.81
CA SER A 61 11.15 -12.63 11.65
C SER A 61 11.16 -12.12 10.21
N THR A 62 12.33 -12.10 9.56
CA THR A 62 12.44 -11.68 8.17
C THR A 62 11.78 -12.68 7.22
N ILE A 63 11.90 -13.99 7.45
CA ILE A 63 11.21 -15.01 6.66
C ILE A 63 9.69 -14.76 6.66
N GLY A 64 9.08 -14.56 7.83
CA GLY A 64 7.64 -14.25 7.91
C GLY A 64 7.25 -12.92 7.26
N THR A 65 8.16 -11.95 7.27
CA THR A 65 7.96 -10.65 6.58
C THR A 65 8.00 -10.82 5.07
N PHE A 66 8.98 -11.56 4.54
CA PHE A 66 9.08 -11.86 3.11
C PHE A 66 7.89 -12.69 2.63
N GLN A 67 7.45 -13.65 3.43
CA GLN A 67 6.25 -14.43 3.15
C GLN A 67 5.03 -13.52 2.97
N SER A 68 4.78 -12.64 3.95
CA SER A 68 3.66 -11.69 3.89
C SER A 68 3.77 -10.72 2.72
N HIS A 69 4.98 -10.26 2.38
CA HIS A 69 5.18 -9.40 1.22
C HIS A 69 4.87 -10.12 -0.09
N ILE A 70 5.24 -11.38 -0.24
CA ILE A 70 4.95 -12.16 -1.45
C ILE A 70 3.45 -12.46 -1.57
N GLU A 71 2.81 -12.92 -0.50
CA GLU A 71 1.36 -13.09 -0.46
C GLU A 71 0.62 -11.79 -0.79
N ASN A 72 1.13 -10.65 -0.31
CA ASN A 72 0.53 -9.36 -0.63
C ASN A 72 0.70 -8.96 -2.10
N MET A 73 1.84 -9.31 -2.71
CA MET A 73 2.04 -9.09 -4.14
C MET A 73 1.07 -9.94 -4.96
N PHE A 74 0.88 -11.22 -4.60
CA PHE A 74 -0.10 -12.10 -5.27
C PHE A 74 -1.52 -11.53 -5.22
N HIS A 75 -1.98 -11.10 -4.04
CA HIS A 75 -3.30 -10.47 -3.92
C HIS A 75 -3.40 -9.16 -4.71
N GLY A 76 -2.33 -8.36 -4.69
CA GLY A 76 -2.28 -7.08 -5.39
C GLY A 76 -2.41 -7.18 -6.91
N VAL A 77 -1.76 -8.16 -7.53
CA VAL A 77 -1.85 -8.36 -8.98
C VAL A 77 -3.10 -9.12 -9.43
N THR A 78 -3.91 -9.64 -8.50
CA THR A 78 -5.16 -10.36 -8.78
C THR A 78 -6.38 -9.54 -8.37
N GLU A 79 -6.71 -9.48 -7.08
CA GLU A 79 -7.85 -8.74 -6.55
C GLU A 79 -7.59 -7.23 -6.45
N GLY A 80 -6.33 -6.84 -6.26
CA GLY A 80 -5.94 -5.46 -6.03
C GLY A 80 -6.11 -5.01 -4.58
N TRP A 81 -5.45 -3.91 -4.24
CA TRP A 81 -5.58 -3.27 -2.93
C TRP A 81 -6.51 -2.07 -3.03
N GLU A 82 -7.39 -1.89 -2.04
CA GLU A 82 -8.30 -0.75 -1.97
C GLU A 82 -8.32 -0.17 -0.53
N TYR A 83 -8.11 1.13 -0.42
CA TYR A 83 -8.37 1.92 0.78
C TYR A 83 -9.55 2.86 0.52
N GLY A 84 -10.48 2.91 1.48
CA GLY A 84 -11.56 3.90 1.48
C GLY A 84 -11.20 5.04 2.41
N MET A 85 -11.44 6.27 1.97
CA MET A 85 -11.29 7.47 2.79
C MET A 85 -12.53 8.36 2.69
N GLU A 86 -12.76 9.16 3.72
CA GLU A 86 -13.86 10.15 3.75
C GLU A 86 -13.31 11.53 4.10
N VAL A 87 -13.82 12.56 3.42
CA VAL A 87 -13.55 13.97 3.70
C VAL A 87 -14.54 14.45 4.75
N PHE A 88 -14.03 14.94 5.88
CA PHE A 88 -14.83 15.57 6.92
C PHE A 88 -14.44 17.04 7.07
N TYR A 89 -15.43 17.94 7.08
CA TYR A 89 -15.24 19.35 7.39
C TYR A 89 -16.40 19.89 8.22
N SER A 90 -16.12 20.95 8.99
CA SER A 90 -17.07 21.53 9.94
C SER A 90 -17.61 22.88 9.46
N HIS A 91 -16.73 23.81 9.09
CA HIS A 91 -17.10 25.19 8.77
C HIS A 91 -16.71 25.63 7.35
N PHE A 92 -15.54 25.20 6.89
CA PHE A 92 -15.00 25.57 5.59
C PHE A 92 -15.19 24.38 4.64
N PRO A 93 -16.00 24.51 3.57
CA PRO A 93 -16.14 23.44 2.58
C PRO A 93 -14.78 23.11 1.96
N MET A 94 -14.32 21.89 2.18
CA MET A 94 -13.04 21.41 1.68
C MET A 94 -13.20 20.90 0.25
N GLN A 95 -12.27 21.25 -0.63
CA GLN A 95 -12.23 20.76 -2.01
C GLN A 95 -11.07 19.78 -2.12
N VAL A 96 -11.32 18.59 -2.65
CA VAL A 96 -10.33 17.54 -2.83
C VAL A 96 -10.43 17.07 -4.26
N ASP A 97 -9.35 17.22 -5.02
CA ASP A 97 -9.29 16.95 -6.45
C ASP A 97 -7.98 16.24 -6.79
N VAL A 98 -7.96 15.50 -7.89
CA VAL A 98 -6.75 14.89 -8.46
C VAL A 98 -6.25 15.74 -9.63
N GLU A 99 -5.01 16.20 -9.56
CA GLU A 99 -4.37 17.01 -10.59
C GLU A 99 -3.09 16.34 -11.10
N GLY A 100 -3.21 15.55 -12.17
CA GLY A 100 -2.09 14.74 -12.66
C GLY A 100 -1.76 13.64 -11.65
N ASP A 101 -0.50 13.55 -11.23
CA ASP A 101 -0.03 12.54 -10.28
C ASP A 101 -0.05 13.04 -8.81
N GLU A 102 -0.89 14.04 -8.50
CA GLU A 102 -0.98 14.62 -7.16
C GLU A 102 -2.44 14.80 -6.72
N VAL A 103 -2.69 14.55 -5.43
CA VAL A 103 -3.95 14.93 -4.77
C VAL A 103 -3.81 16.33 -4.19
N VAL A 104 -4.77 17.19 -4.49
CA VAL A 104 -4.80 18.59 -4.09
C VAL A 104 -5.99 18.85 -3.18
N ILE A 105 -5.72 19.44 -2.01
CA ILE A 105 -6.72 19.84 -1.03
C ILE A 105 -6.73 21.36 -0.94
N GLU A 106 -7.84 21.97 -1.31
CA GLU A 106 -8.06 23.41 -1.24
C GLU A 106 -9.03 23.80 -0.12
N ASN A 107 -8.90 25.03 0.35
CA ASN A 107 -9.76 25.63 1.38
C ASN A 107 -9.77 24.88 2.74
N PHE A 108 -8.75 24.05 3.01
CA PHE A 108 -8.54 23.39 4.29
C PHE A 108 -8.47 24.42 5.43
N LEU A 109 -9.40 24.38 6.39
CA LEU A 109 -9.54 25.39 7.46
C LEU A 109 -9.57 26.85 6.96
N GLY A 110 -9.99 27.10 5.71
CA GLY A 110 -9.99 28.43 5.11
C GLY A 110 -8.61 28.93 4.65
N GLU A 111 -7.63 28.03 4.51
CA GLU A 111 -6.32 28.35 3.95
C GLU A 111 -6.41 28.81 2.50
N LYS A 112 -5.58 29.80 2.12
CA LYS A 112 -5.49 30.30 0.74
C LYS A 112 -4.52 29.52 -0.13
N ALA A 113 -3.62 28.76 0.48
CA ALA A 113 -2.62 27.99 -0.23
C ALA A 113 -3.11 26.53 -0.29
N PRO A 114 -3.14 25.90 -1.48
CA PRO A 114 -3.51 24.51 -1.59
C PRO A 114 -2.45 23.61 -0.94
N ARG A 115 -2.91 22.52 -0.32
CA ARG A 115 -2.04 21.43 0.16
C ARG A 115 -1.99 20.35 -0.90
N ARG A 116 -0.83 19.74 -1.14
CA ARG A 116 -0.65 18.75 -2.20
C ARG A 116 0.19 17.58 -1.69
N THR A 117 -0.12 16.37 -2.16
CA THR A 117 0.73 15.20 -2.01
C THR A 117 0.82 14.43 -3.32
N THR A 118 1.99 13.91 -3.64
CA THR A 118 2.22 13.09 -4.84
C THR A 118 1.72 11.67 -4.59
N ILE A 119 1.09 11.09 -5.60
CA ILE A 119 0.62 9.71 -5.61
C ILE A 119 1.83 8.78 -5.86
N HIS A 120 1.89 7.66 -5.16
CA HIS A 120 3.02 6.72 -5.27
C HIS A 120 2.74 5.61 -6.28
N GLY A 121 3.72 5.30 -7.13
CA GLY A 121 3.65 4.20 -8.09
C GLY A 121 2.48 4.35 -9.06
N ASP A 122 1.89 3.22 -9.42
CA ASP A 122 0.70 3.13 -10.28
C ASP A 122 -0.60 3.12 -9.46
N THR A 123 -0.63 3.85 -8.35
CA THR A 123 -1.82 3.97 -7.51
C THR A 123 -2.84 4.89 -8.18
N ASP A 124 -4.10 4.47 -8.22
CA ASP A 124 -5.22 5.26 -8.69
C ASP A 124 -5.95 5.90 -7.51
N VAL A 125 -6.41 7.15 -7.69
CA VAL A 125 -7.22 7.87 -6.71
C VAL A 125 -8.50 8.34 -7.38
N GLU A 126 -9.63 7.77 -6.97
CA GLU A 126 -10.96 8.15 -7.42
C GLU A 126 -11.69 8.92 -6.32
N ILE A 127 -12.39 10.00 -6.71
CA ILE A 127 -13.11 10.88 -5.79
C ILE A 127 -14.57 10.96 -6.23
N ASP A 128 -15.49 10.58 -5.35
CA ASP A 128 -16.95 10.71 -5.55
C ASP A 128 -17.58 11.46 -4.37
N GLY A 129 -17.77 12.77 -4.56
CA GLY A 129 -18.32 13.63 -3.51
C GLY A 129 -17.39 13.75 -2.30
N GLU A 130 -17.79 13.17 -1.18
CA GLU A 130 -17.03 13.19 0.08
C GLU A 130 -16.27 11.88 0.32
N GLU A 131 -16.39 10.91 -0.59
CA GLU A 131 -15.71 9.61 -0.51
C GLU A 131 -14.54 9.55 -1.50
N LEU A 132 -13.42 8.98 -1.06
CA LEU A 132 -12.27 8.68 -1.89
C LEU A 132 -11.99 7.19 -1.86
N THR A 133 -11.59 6.65 -3.01
CA THR A 133 -11.12 5.28 -3.17
C THR A 133 -9.71 5.32 -3.72
N ILE A 134 -8.76 4.70 -3.02
CA ILE A 134 -7.35 4.63 -3.39
C ILE A 134 -7.04 3.18 -3.68
N SER A 135 -6.65 2.86 -4.91
CA SER A 135 -6.50 1.48 -5.37
C SER A 135 -5.23 1.25 -6.18
N GLY A 136 -4.79 0.00 -6.27
CA GLY A 136 -3.63 -0.37 -7.08
C GLY A 136 -3.03 -1.74 -6.69
N PRO A 137 -2.01 -2.22 -7.42
CA PRO A 137 -1.43 -3.54 -7.20
C PRO A 137 -0.40 -3.59 -6.06
N ASP A 138 0.31 -2.50 -5.76
CA ASP A 138 1.31 -2.47 -4.68
C ASP A 138 0.71 -1.89 -3.39
N ILE A 139 0.49 -2.75 -2.38
CA ILE A 139 -0.01 -2.34 -1.06
C ILE A 139 0.84 -1.25 -0.40
N GLU A 140 2.16 -1.22 -0.63
CA GLU A 140 3.02 -0.19 -0.05
C GLU A 140 2.73 1.17 -0.67
N ALA A 141 2.66 1.24 -2.00
CA ALA A 141 2.35 2.47 -2.73
C ALA A 141 0.93 2.97 -2.44
N VAL A 142 -0.06 2.08 -2.49
CA VAL A 142 -1.47 2.38 -2.20
C VAL A 142 -1.63 2.85 -0.76
N GLY A 143 -1.08 2.08 0.20
CA GLY A 143 -1.16 2.39 1.62
C GLY A 143 -0.43 3.68 2.00
N GLN A 144 0.73 3.96 1.37
CA GLN A 144 1.47 5.20 1.59
C GLN A 144 0.72 6.40 1.01
N THR A 145 0.13 6.27 -0.18
CA THR A 145 -0.69 7.33 -0.78
C THR A 145 -1.87 7.69 0.13
N ALA A 146 -2.61 6.69 0.63
CA ALA A 146 -3.71 6.92 1.56
C ALA A 146 -3.25 7.59 2.87
N ALA A 147 -2.12 7.14 3.44
CA ALA A 147 -1.56 7.72 4.65
C ALA A 147 -1.08 9.17 4.44
N ASP A 148 -0.48 9.47 3.29
CA ASP A 148 0.01 10.80 2.97
C ASP A 148 -1.15 11.80 2.80
N ILE A 149 -2.28 11.38 2.22
CA ILE A 149 -3.50 12.19 2.13
C ILE A 149 -4.04 12.53 3.53
N GLU A 150 -4.14 11.55 4.44
CA GLU A 150 -4.58 11.80 5.82
C GLU A 150 -3.61 12.76 6.54
N GLN A 151 -2.30 12.49 6.42
CA GLN A 151 -1.26 13.31 7.03
C GLN A 151 -1.17 14.72 6.44
N LEU A 152 -1.57 14.91 5.19
CA LEU A 152 -1.65 16.22 4.55
C LEU A 152 -2.62 17.16 5.28
N THR A 153 -3.64 16.60 5.93
CA THR A 153 -4.62 17.34 6.75
C THR A 153 -4.27 17.42 8.23
N ARG A 154 -3.04 17.03 8.62
CA ARG A 154 -2.59 17.11 10.01
C ARG A 154 -2.51 18.55 10.53
N ILE A 155 -3.00 18.75 11.76
CA ILE A 155 -2.96 20.02 12.50
C ILE A 155 -2.14 19.82 13.78
N ASN A 156 -1.17 20.70 14.03
CA ASN A 156 -0.30 20.64 15.23
C ASN A 156 -0.44 21.87 16.15
N ASP A 157 -0.98 22.97 15.65
CA ASP A 157 -1.04 24.28 16.32
C ASP A 157 -2.39 24.54 17.03
N LYS A 158 -3.37 23.63 16.90
CA LYS A 158 -4.71 23.74 17.49
C LYS A 158 -5.12 22.44 18.17
N ASP A 159 -6.19 22.51 18.98
CA ASP A 159 -6.77 21.34 19.63
C ASP A 159 -7.59 20.52 18.63
N VAL A 160 -7.09 19.33 18.28
CA VAL A 160 -7.72 18.42 17.30
C VAL A 160 -9.11 17.94 17.75
N ARG A 161 -9.44 18.01 19.05
CA ARG A 161 -10.79 17.66 19.54
C ARG A 161 -11.85 18.71 19.17
N VAL A 162 -11.41 19.89 18.76
CA VAL A 162 -12.28 20.99 18.30
C VAL A 162 -12.17 21.15 16.78
N PHE A 163 -10.97 21.03 16.23
CA PHE A 163 -10.70 21.13 14.80
C PHE A 163 -10.42 19.74 14.23
N GLN A 164 -11.46 19.11 13.69
CA GLN A 164 -11.44 17.75 13.18
C GLN A 164 -11.48 17.69 11.65
N ASP A 165 -11.50 18.84 10.97
CA ASP A 165 -11.50 18.92 9.51
C ASP A 165 -10.28 18.16 8.95
N GLY A 166 -10.51 17.24 8.02
CA GLY A 166 -9.47 16.41 7.41
C GLY A 166 -10.02 15.31 6.52
N VAL A 167 -9.13 14.56 5.87
CA VAL A 167 -9.47 13.35 5.12
C VAL A 167 -8.96 12.15 5.91
N TYR A 168 -9.81 11.14 6.13
CA TYR A 168 -9.49 10.04 7.04
C TYR A 168 -9.67 8.69 6.37
N ILE A 169 -8.78 7.74 6.68
CA ILE A 169 -8.97 6.34 6.26
C ILE A 169 -10.15 5.72 7.01
N THR A 170 -11.17 5.31 6.26
CA THR A 170 -12.39 4.68 6.78
C THR A 170 -12.42 3.18 6.55
N ARG A 171 -11.84 2.71 5.43
CA ARG A 171 -11.70 1.28 5.10
C ARG A 171 -10.23 0.95 4.85
N LYS A 172 -9.76 -0.11 5.50
CA LYS A 172 -8.44 -0.71 5.25
C LYS A 172 -8.64 -2.10 4.64
N PRO A 173 -7.84 -2.47 3.63
CA PRO A 173 -8.02 -3.73 2.95
C PRO A 173 -7.64 -4.91 3.85
N ASN A 174 -8.24 -6.06 3.56
CA ASN A 174 -7.91 -7.34 4.20
C ASN A 174 -7.91 -8.42 3.11
N ARG A 175 -7.06 -9.44 3.28
CA ARG A 175 -6.95 -10.59 2.36
C ARG A 175 -8.07 -11.63 2.53
N GLY A 176 -9.00 -11.42 3.48
CA GLY A 176 -10.06 -12.37 3.78
C GLY A 176 -9.65 -13.58 4.64
N ASP A 177 -8.35 -13.82 4.86
CA ASP A 177 -7.86 -14.88 5.75
C ASP A 177 -7.91 -14.47 7.23
N ALA A 178 -9.09 -14.62 7.86
CA ALA A 178 -9.30 -14.57 9.31
C ALA A 178 -10.29 -15.63 9.79
#